data_AF-A0A7K9EIL0-F1
#
_entry.id   AF-A0A7K9EIL0-F1
#
_cell.length_a   1.000
_cell.length_b   1.000
_cell.length_c   1.000
_cell.angle_alpha   90.00
_cell.angle_beta   90.00
_cell.angle_gamma   90.00
#
_symmetry.space_group_name_H-M   'P 1'
#
loop_
_entity.id
_entity.type
_entity.pdbx_description
1 polymer ?
#
loop_
_entity_poly.entity_id
_entity_poly.type
_entity_poly.pdbx_seq_one_letter_code
_entity_poly.pdbx_strand_id
1 'polypeptide(L)'
;PTQEKELSVRCERDLGPIVIVRLHKWRLFLEDSWFCRDVLVTAPNGSLYRFPCYQWLEGVTTLELREGSAKKPADDQLEILKEHRRLELKARQEAFQWKSYAEGWPRCLRVDSILELDSNSQFSLLRATNFTGLLIFQGASHLLSGFLLRRTSWSSLDEMRSIFSRMEDRDIGGFLFPLLPPS
;
A
#
# COMPACT_ATOMS: atom_id res chain seq x y z
N PRO A 1 8.23 -13.14 7.33
CA PRO A 1 9.31 -13.77 6.53
C PRO A 1 9.03 -13.58 5.04
N THR A 2 9.99 -13.03 4.29
CA THR A 2 9.90 -13.03 2.82
C THR A 2 10.07 -14.47 2.35
N GLN A 3 9.06 -15.02 1.68
CA GLN A 3 9.18 -16.32 1.04
C GLN A 3 9.51 -16.11 -0.43
N GLU A 4 10.64 -16.64 -0.87
CA GLU A 4 11.03 -16.69 -2.28
C GLU A 4 10.79 -18.11 -2.80
N LYS A 5 10.25 -18.21 -4.01
CA LYS A 5 9.97 -19.48 -4.67
C LYS A 5 10.55 -19.46 -6.07
N GLU A 6 11.46 -20.38 -6.32
CA GLU A 6 12.09 -20.54 -7.63
C GLU A 6 11.41 -21.66 -8.41
N LEU A 7 11.20 -21.43 -9.71
CA LEU A 7 10.52 -22.35 -10.62
C LEU A 7 11.25 -22.34 -11.96
N SER A 8 11.62 -23.53 -12.46
CA SER A 8 12.14 -23.69 -13.80
C SER A 8 11.00 -23.94 -14.79
N VAL A 9 10.86 -23.07 -15.78
CA VAL A 9 9.85 -23.18 -16.84
C VAL A 9 10.54 -23.51 -18.16
N ARG A 10 10.04 -24.51 -18.89
CA ARG A 10 10.53 -24.84 -20.23
C ARG A 10 9.63 -24.20 -21.29
N CYS A 11 10.24 -23.59 -22.29
CA CYS A 11 9.55 -23.02 -23.43
C CYS A 11 9.82 -23.87 -24.68
N GLU A 12 8.80 -24.09 -25.51
CA GLU A 12 8.93 -24.87 -26.76
C GLU A 12 9.70 -24.12 -27.85
N ARG A 13 9.76 -22.79 -27.75
CA ARG A 13 10.38 -21.89 -28.71
C ARG A 13 11.11 -20.76 -28.01
N ASP A 14 12.08 -20.17 -28.70
CA ASP A 14 12.70 -18.93 -28.27
C ASP A 14 11.66 -17.81 -28.28
N LEU A 15 11.54 -17.12 -27.14
CA LEU A 15 10.62 -15.99 -26.95
C LEU A 15 11.29 -14.64 -27.24
N GLY A 16 12.61 -14.63 -27.47
CA GLY A 16 13.39 -13.40 -27.57
C GLY A 16 13.43 -12.64 -26.24
N PRO A 17 13.59 -11.30 -26.28
CA PRO A 17 13.57 -10.48 -25.08
C PRO A 17 12.23 -10.56 -24.35
N ILE A 18 12.27 -10.86 -23.05
CA ILE A 18 11.05 -10.95 -22.23
C ILE A 18 10.62 -9.54 -21.82
N VAL A 19 9.46 -9.11 -22.29
CA VAL A 19 8.98 -7.73 -22.12
C VAL A 19 7.85 -7.59 -21.10
N ILE A 20 7.00 -8.62 -20.98
CA ILE A 20 5.86 -8.69 -20.06
C ILE A 20 5.81 -10.09 -19.46
N VAL A 21 5.51 -10.17 -18.16
CA VAL A 21 5.15 -11.42 -17.47
C VAL A 21 3.70 -11.31 -17.01
N ARG A 22 2.91 -12.35 -17.30
CA ARG A 22 1.52 -12.44 -16.87
C ARG A 22 1.40 -13.42 -15.70
N LEU A 23 1.01 -12.90 -14.54
CA LEU A 23 0.74 -13.67 -13.34
C LEU A 23 -0.74 -13.98 -13.24
N HIS A 24 -1.08 -15.27 -13.18
CA HIS A 24 -2.43 -15.74 -12.95
C HIS A 24 -2.55 -16.30 -11.53
N LYS A 25 -3.42 -15.70 -10.72
CA LYS A 25 -3.78 -16.22 -9.41
C LYS A 25 -5.15 -16.87 -9.50
N TRP A 26 -5.20 -18.16 -9.15
CA TRP A 26 -6.44 -18.91 -9.02
C TRP A 26 -6.79 -19.10 -7.54
N ARG A 27 -8.08 -19.21 -7.21
CA ARG A 27 -8.54 -19.51 -5.84
C ARG A 27 -8.51 -21.01 -5.60
N LEU A 28 -7.82 -21.46 -4.55
CA LEU A 28 -7.83 -22.86 -4.10
C LEU A 28 -8.42 -22.93 -2.69
N PHE A 29 -9.72 -23.21 -2.60
CA PHE A 29 -10.53 -23.51 -1.40
C PHE A 29 -10.61 -22.46 -0.27
N LEU A 30 -9.52 -21.78 0.07
CA LEU A 30 -9.47 -20.66 1.01
C LEU A 30 -8.88 -19.45 0.29
N GLU A 31 -9.50 -18.28 0.49
CA GLU A 31 -9.02 -17.04 -0.11
C GLU A 31 -7.78 -16.55 0.65
N ASP A 32 -6.61 -16.65 0.00
CA ASP A 32 -5.38 -16.03 0.49
C ASP A 32 -5.04 -14.82 -0.39
N SER A 33 -4.71 -13.71 0.26
CA SER A 33 -4.27 -12.47 -0.39
C SER A 33 -2.76 -12.55 -0.54
N TRP A 34 -2.27 -12.46 -1.77
CA TRP A 34 -0.84 -12.64 -2.04
C TRP A 34 -0.18 -11.31 -2.38
N PHE A 35 0.68 -10.80 -1.49
CA PHE A 35 1.53 -9.66 -1.82
C PHE A 35 2.74 -10.11 -2.65
N CYS A 36 2.75 -9.74 -3.92
CA CYS A 36 3.87 -10.01 -4.82
C CYS A 36 4.78 -8.78 -4.88
N ARG A 37 6.06 -8.96 -4.53
CA ARG A 37 7.07 -7.90 -4.56
C ARG A 37 7.60 -7.68 -5.97
N ASP A 38 8.20 -8.70 -6.54
CA ASP A 38 8.73 -8.72 -7.89
C ASP A 38 8.81 -10.16 -8.41
N VAL A 39 8.99 -10.28 -9.72
CA VAL A 39 9.29 -11.53 -10.41
C VAL A 39 10.64 -11.38 -11.10
N LEU A 40 11.51 -12.35 -10.89
CA LEU A 40 12.82 -12.45 -11.54
C LEU A 40 12.77 -13.57 -12.56
N VAL A 41 13.23 -13.29 -13.78
CA VAL A 41 13.32 -14.28 -14.86
C VAL A 41 14.76 -14.31 -15.35
N THR A 42 15.41 -15.45 -15.14
CA THR A 42 16.74 -15.73 -15.70
C THR A 42 16.57 -16.51 -16.99
N ALA A 43 16.95 -15.89 -18.11
CA ALA A 43 16.90 -16.53 -19.42
C ALA A 43 18.04 -17.56 -19.57
N PRO A 44 17.92 -18.54 -20.50
CA PRO A 44 18.95 -19.55 -20.73
C PRO A 44 20.33 -18.98 -21.11
N ASN A 45 20.36 -17.77 -21.68
CA ASN A 45 21.59 -17.05 -22.02
C ASN A 45 22.23 -16.30 -20.82
N GLY A 46 21.69 -16.46 -19.61
CA GLY A 46 22.16 -15.79 -18.39
C GLY A 46 21.62 -14.37 -18.19
N SER A 47 20.81 -13.84 -19.10
CA SER A 47 20.20 -12.51 -18.94
C SER A 47 19.15 -12.52 -17.83
N LEU A 48 19.24 -11.56 -16.91
CA LEU A 48 18.29 -11.39 -15.82
C LEU A 48 17.29 -10.27 -16.16
N TYR A 49 16.00 -10.60 -16.12
CA TYR A 49 14.89 -9.66 -16.27
C TYR A 49 14.16 -9.51 -14.94
N ARG A 50 13.87 -8.27 -14.55
CA ARG A 50 13.17 -7.96 -13.31
C ARG A 50 11.82 -7.32 -13.61
N PHE A 51 10.77 -7.84 -12.99
CA PHE A 51 9.39 -7.38 -13.15
C PHE A 51 8.86 -6.92 -11.78
N PRO A 52 9.02 -5.62 -11.43
CA PRO A 52 8.52 -5.10 -10.17
C PRO A 52 6.99 -5.17 -10.14
N CYS A 53 6.43 -5.62 -9.01
CA CYS A 53 4.99 -5.78 -8.80
C CYS A 53 4.50 -4.87 -7.66
N TYR A 54 5.00 -5.09 -6.44
CA TYR A 54 4.65 -4.37 -5.21
C TYR A 54 3.14 -4.19 -4.98
N GLN A 55 2.38 -5.25 -5.26
CA GLN A 55 0.91 -5.24 -5.25
C GLN A 55 0.34 -6.51 -4.64
N TRP A 56 -0.84 -6.38 -4.03
CA TRP A 56 -1.69 -7.45 -3.56
C TRP A 56 -2.48 -8.05 -4.73
N LEU A 57 -2.40 -9.38 -4.87
CA LEU A 57 -3.21 -10.17 -5.76
C LEU A 57 -4.30 -10.87 -4.94
N GLU A 58 -5.53 -10.38 -5.10
CA GLU A 58 -6.70 -10.86 -4.38
C GLU A 58 -7.62 -11.66 -5.30
N GLY A 59 -8.34 -12.63 -4.73
CA GLY A 59 -9.25 -13.46 -5.48
C GLY A 59 -8.65 -14.22 -6.67
N VAL A 60 -9.46 -14.35 -7.74
CA VAL A 60 -9.01 -14.84 -9.05
C VAL A 60 -8.65 -13.61 -9.86
N THR A 61 -7.37 -13.44 -10.17
CA THR A 61 -6.90 -12.24 -10.88
C THR A 61 -5.77 -12.56 -11.83
N THR A 62 -5.63 -11.71 -12.84
CA THR A 62 -4.56 -11.76 -13.83
C THR A 62 -3.86 -10.41 -13.82
N LEU A 63 -2.56 -10.42 -13.57
CA LEU A 63 -1.72 -9.22 -13.52
C LEU A 63 -0.65 -9.29 -14.59
N GLU A 64 -0.52 -8.24 -15.39
CA GLU A 64 0.54 -8.12 -16.40
C GLU A 64 1.61 -7.14 -15.91
N LEU A 65 2.80 -7.67 -15.65
CA LEU A 65 3.95 -6.92 -15.18
C LEU A 65 4.89 -6.63 -16.34
N ARG A 66 5.34 -5.38 -16.42
CA ARG A 66 6.33 -4.93 -17.39
C ARG A 66 7.74 -5.03 -16.80
N GLU A 67 8.74 -5.22 -17.67
CA GLU A 67 10.17 -5.17 -17.26
C GLU A 67 10.49 -3.83 -16.57
N GLY A 68 11.30 -3.89 -15.52
CA GLY A 68 11.48 -2.83 -14.52
C GLY A 68 12.25 -1.60 -14.98
N SER A 69 12.82 -1.59 -16.18
CA SER A 69 13.40 -0.37 -16.75
C SER A 69 12.32 0.69 -16.95
N ALA A 70 12.55 1.89 -16.42
CA ALA A 70 11.63 3.01 -16.62
C ALA A 70 11.53 3.39 -18.11
N LYS A 71 10.30 3.55 -18.61
CA LYS A 71 10.01 3.87 -20.03
C LYS A 71 8.96 4.96 -20.17
N LYS A 72 9.24 5.98 -20.98
CA LYS A 72 8.28 6.98 -21.44
C LYS A 72 7.40 6.41 -22.57
N PRO A 73 6.26 7.02 -22.88
CA PRO A 73 5.43 6.59 -24.02
C PRO A 73 6.20 6.54 -25.35
N ALA A 74 7.15 7.46 -25.56
CA ALA A 74 7.99 7.49 -26.76
C ALA A 74 9.01 6.33 -26.84
N ASP A 75 9.32 5.68 -25.71
CA ASP A 75 10.25 4.56 -25.66
C ASP A 75 9.55 3.22 -26.00
N ASP A 76 8.22 3.20 -26.04
CA ASP A 76 7.42 2.00 -26.33
C ASP A 76 7.38 1.74 -27.84
N GLN A 77 8.32 0.94 -28.34
CA GLN A 77 8.40 0.61 -29.76
C GLN A 77 7.43 -0.50 -30.17
N LEU A 78 7.19 -1.48 -29.28
CA LEU A 78 6.33 -2.62 -29.54
C LEU A 78 4.86 -2.29 -29.25
N GLU A 79 3.96 -2.66 -30.15
CA GLU A 79 2.52 -2.41 -29.98
C GLU A 79 1.94 -3.04 -28.70
N ILE A 80 2.45 -4.22 -28.29
CA ILE A 80 2.03 -4.85 -27.04
C ILE A 80 2.31 -3.97 -25.80
N LEU A 81 3.41 -3.22 -25.79
CA LEU A 81 3.77 -2.33 -24.69
C LEU A 81 2.93 -1.05 -24.70
N LYS A 82 2.62 -0.53 -25.89
CA LYS A 82 1.72 0.63 -26.04
C LYS A 82 0.31 0.29 -25.57
N GLU A 83 -0.20 -0.87 -25.98
CA GLU A 83 -1.53 -1.32 -25.59
C GLU A 83 -1.60 -1.61 -24.09
N HIS A 84 -0.60 -2.30 -23.53
CA HIS A 84 -0.49 -2.52 -22.08
C HIS A 84 -0.59 -1.20 -21.30
N ARG A 85 0.21 -0.18 -21.69
CA ARG A 85 0.16 1.16 -21.07
C ARG A 85 -1.22 1.81 -21.20
N ARG A 86 -1.85 1.72 -22.38
CA ARG A 86 -3.17 2.32 -22.63
C ARG A 86 -4.25 1.69 -21.75
N LEU A 87 -4.26 0.37 -21.64
CA LEU A 87 -5.20 -0.37 -20.80
C LEU A 87 -4.98 -0.10 -19.32
N GLU A 88 -3.72 -0.08 -18.86
CA GLU A 88 -3.37 0.24 -17.48
C GLU A 88 -3.82 1.66 -17.10
N LEU A 89 -3.56 2.66 -17.96
CA LEU A 89 -3.99 4.03 -17.72
C LEU A 89 -5.51 4.17 -17.71
N LYS A 90 -6.21 3.50 -18.62
CA LYS A 90 -7.68 3.49 -18.64
C LYS A 90 -8.24 2.92 -17.34
N ALA A 91 -7.77 1.75 -16.93
CA ALA A 91 -8.21 1.10 -15.68
C ALA A 91 -7.92 1.99 -14.46
N ARG A 92 -6.76 2.65 -14.39
CA ARG A 92 -6.45 3.59 -13.32
C ARG A 92 -7.34 4.83 -13.31
N GLN A 93 -7.66 5.40 -14.47
CA GLN A 93 -8.57 6.55 -14.54
C GLN A 93 -9.98 6.20 -14.10
N GLU A 94 -10.43 4.97 -14.39
CA GLU A 94 -11.72 4.45 -13.94
C GLU A 94 -11.75 4.19 -12.42
N ALA A 95 -10.65 3.66 -11.85
CA ALA A 95 -10.52 3.39 -10.42
C ALA A 95 -10.31 4.65 -9.57
N PHE A 96 -9.50 5.61 -10.05
CA PHE A 96 -9.11 6.82 -9.31
C PHE A 96 -9.79 8.06 -9.89
N GLN A 97 -11.07 8.23 -9.52
CA GLN A 97 -11.87 9.38 -9.96
C GLN A 97 -11.80 10.53 -8.96
N TRP A 98 -12.06 11.74 -9.44
CA TRP A 98 -12.09 12.94 -8.61
C TRP A 98 -13.53 13.31 -8.20
N LYS A 99 -13.68 13.84 -6.98
CA LYS A 99 -14.89 14.54 -6.49
C LYS A 99 -14.52 15.90 -5.91
N SER A 100 -15.48 16.81 -5.88
CA SER A 100 -15.34 18.06 -5.12
C SER A 100 -15.62 17.76 -3.65
N TYR A 101 -14.69 18.14 -2.77
CA TYR A 101 -14.91 18.00 -1.33
C TYR A 101 -15.86 19.09 -0.81
N ALA A 102 -15.53 20.34 -1.12
CA ALA A 102 -16.32 21.53 -0.82
C ALA A 102 -16.05 22.61 -1.88
N GLU A 103 -16.91 23.62 -1.97
CA GLU A 103 -16.72 24.73 -2.91
C GLU A 103 -15.42 25.50 -2.62
N GLY A 104 -14.64 25.79 -3.66
CA GLY A 104 -13.33 26.46 -3.55
C GLY A 104 -12.17 25.59 -3.09
N TRP A 105 -12.41 24.33 -2.69
CA TRP A 105 -11.34 23.40 -2.29
C TRP A 105 -10.78 22.61 -3.47
N PRO A 106 -9.51 22.17 -3.39
CA PRO A 106 -8.97 21.19 -4.32
C PRO A 106 -9.85 19.93 -4.36
N ARG A 107 -9.99 19.34 -5.55
CA ARG A 107 -10.68 18.06 -5.70
C ARG A 107 -9.95 16.97 -4.91
N CYS A 108 -10.69 15.99 -4.43
CA CYS A 108 -10.16 14.83 -3.73
C CYS A 108 -10.60 13.53 -4.41
N LEU A 109 -10.07 12.41 -3.93
CA LEU A 109 -10.44 11.09 -4.42
C LEU A 109 -11.93 10.82 -4.17
N ARG A 110 -12.62 10.27 -5.18
CA ARG A 110 -14.04 9.91 -5.13
C ARG A 110 -14.24 8.60 -4.36
N VAL A 111 -14.09 8.69 -3.05
CA VAL A 111 -14.29 7.61 -2.09
C VAL A 111 -14.94 8.18 -0.84
N ASP A 112 -15.90 7.46 -0.27
CA ASP A 112 -16.64 7.91 0.91
C ASP A 112 -16.11 7.25 2.20
N SER A 113 -15.49 6.08 2.08
CA SER A 113 -14.86 5.36 3.21
C SER A 113 -13.51 4.76 2.83
N ILE A 114 -12.58 4.69 3.79
CA ILE A 114 -11.27 4.05 3.58
C ILE A 114 -11.38 2.57 3.20
N LEU A 115 -12.51 1.92 3.54
CA LEU A 115 -12.81 0.53 3.22
C LEU A 115 -13.16 0.30 1.75
N GLU A 116 -13.56 1.35 1.03
CA GLU A 116 -13.88 1.30 -0.41
C GLU A 116 -12.64 1.44 -1.29
N LEU A 117 -11.48 1.79 -0.70
CA LEU A 117 -10.23 1.88 -1.44
C LEU A 117 -9.79 0.50 -1.93
N ASP A 118 -9.14 0.45 -3.08
CA ASP A 118 -8.41 -0.74 -3.51
C ASP A 118 -7.35 -1.12 -2.46
N SER A 119 -7.14 -2.42 -2.22
CA SER A 119 -6.21 -2.93 -1.21
C SER A 119 -4.77 -2.46 -1.40
N ASN A 120 -4.36 -2.11 -2.64
CA ASN A 120 -3.04 -1.54 -2.91
C ASN A 120 -2.93 -0.06 -2.48
N SER A 121 -4.06 0.60 -2.25
CA SER A 121 -4.15 2.00 -1.81
C SER A 121 -4.50 2.13 -0.32
N GLN A 122 -4.93 1.04 0.32
CA GLN A 122 -5.20 1.00 1.76
C GLN A 122 -3.90 0.96 2.58
N PHE A 123 -4.01 1.30 3.86
CA PHE A 123 -2.95 1.00 4.81
C PHE A 123 -2.77 -0.51 4.92
N SER A 124 -1.53 -0.98 5.03
CA SER A 124 -1.29 -2.35 5.45
C SER A 124 -1.95 -2.59 6.82
N LEU A 125 -2.47 -3.80 7.05
CA LEU A 125 -3.17 -4.16 8.29
C LEU A 125 -2.39 -3.70 9.54
N LEU A 126 -1.06 -3.89 9.56
CA LEU A 126 -0.17 -3.45 10.63
C LEU A 126 -0.19 -1.92 10.85
N ARG A 127 -0.18 -1.13 9.77
CA ARG A 127 -0.26 0.33 9.87
C ARG A 127 -1.65 0.77 10.34
N ALA A 128 -2.70 0.13 9.84
CA ALA A 128 -4.08 0.41 10.25
C ALA A 128 -4.30 0.09 11.75
N THR A 129 -3.82 -1.05 12.23
CA THR A 129 -3.91 -1.44 13.65
C THR A 129 -3.10 -0.52 14.54
N ASN A 130 -1.88 -0.16 14.13
CA ASN A 130 -1.04 0.75 14.91
C ASN A 130 -1.67 2.14 15.01
N PHE A 131 -2.17 2.67 13.91
CA PHE A 131 -2.83 3.97 13.88
C PHE A 131 -4.13 3.97 14.70
N THR A 132 -4.97 2.96 14.52
CA THR A 132 -6.24 2.84 15.26
C THR A 132 -6.00 2.62 16.75
N GLY A 133 -5.03 1.77 17.10
CA GLY A 133 -4.62 1.55 18.48
C GLY A 133 -4.10 2.82 19.15
N LEU A 134 -3.30 3.63 18.44
CA LEU A 134 -2.85 4.93 18.92
C LEU A 134 -4.03 5.87 19.19
N LEU A 135 -4.98 5.97 18.25
CA LEU A 135 -6.16 6.83 18.40
C LEU A 135 -7.07 6.38 19.55
N ILE A 136 -7.31 5.07 19.69
CA ILE A 136 -8.10 4.53 20.81
C ILE A 136 -7.39 4.81 22.14
N PHE A 137 -6.08 4.57 22.22
CA PHE A 137 -5.31 4.84 23.42
C PHE A 137 -5.33 6.31 23.79
N GLN A 138 -5.11 7.21 22.83
CA GLN A 138 -5.21 8.66 23.03
C GLN A 138 -6.61 9.06 23.48
N GLY A 139 -7.65 8.61 22.79
CA GLY A 139 -9.05 8.88 23.14
C GLY A 139 -9.41 8.40 24.55
N ALA A 140 -9.03 7.18 24.91
CA ALA A 140 -9.23 6.62 26.24
C ALA A 140 -8.44 7.39 27.32
N SER A 141 -7.20 7.77 27.02
CA SER A 141 -6.38 8.60 27.92
C SER A 141 -7.05 9.96 28.16
N HIS A 142 -7.51 10.63 27.11
CA HIS A 142 -8.23 11.91 27.19
C HIS A 142 -9.61 11.79 27.87
N LEU A 143 -10.30 10.65 27.71
CA LEU A 143 -11.56 10.36 28.41
C LEU A 143 -11.32 10.15 29.91
N LEU A 144 -10.38 9.28 30.28
CA LEU A 144 -10.05 8.91 31.66
C LEU A 144 -9.47 10.07 32.47
N SER A 145 -8.76 10.97 31.80
CA SER A 145 -8.28 12.23 32.39
C SER A 145 -9.38 13.30 32.52
N GLY A 146 -10.60 13.02 32.07
CA GLY A 146 -11.78 13.88 32.21
C GLY A 146 -11.90 14.97 31.14
N PHE A 147 -11.04 15.00 30.13
CA PHE A 147 -10.99 16.08 29.14
C PHE A 147 -12.14 16.03 28.13
N LEU A 148 -12.50 14.85 27.64
CA LEU A 148 -13.53 14.72 26.59
C LEU A 148 -14.96 14.90 27.11
N LEU A 149 -15.18 14.76 28.42
CA LEU A 149 -16.50 14.89 29.05
C LEU A 149 -16.72 16.25 29.71
N ARG A 150 -15.70 17.11 29.73
CA ARG A 150 -15.77 18.41 30.38
C ARG A 150 -16.56 19.40 29.52
N ARG A 151 -17.63 19.95 30.10
CA ARG A 151 -18.49 20.96 29.44
C ARG A 151 -18.16 22.41 29.81
N THR A 152 -17.22 22.62 30.74
CA THR A 152 -16.84 23.95 31.26
C THR A 152 -15.47 24.39 30.78
N SER A 153 -15.26 25.70 30.66
CA SER A 153 -13.96 26.28 30.32
C SER A 153 -12.93 26.06 31.43
N TRP A 154 -11.65 26.13 31.05
CA TRP A 154 -10.54 26.17 32.00
C TRP A 154 -10.71 27.35 32.95
N SER A 155 -10.52 27.10 34.24
CA SER A 155 -10.59 28.14 35.28
C SER A 155 -9.28 28.91 35.42
N SER A 156 -8.17 28.33 34.97
CA SER A 156 -6.83 28.94 34.99
C SER A 156 -5.86 28.26 34.01
N LEU A 157 -4.73 28.90 33.74
CA LEU A 157 -3.63 28.31 32.95
C LEU A 157 -2.93 27.17 33.70
N ASP A 158 -2.92 27.20 35.03
CA ASP A 158 -2.32 26.13 35.85
C ASP A 158 -3.12 24.83 35.76
N GLU A 159 -4.45 24.96 35.69
CA GLU A 159 -5.33 23.82 35.43
C GLU A 159 -5.05 23.19 34.05
N MET A 160 -4.79 24.01 33.03
CA MET A 160 -4.39 23.53 31.70
C MET A 160 -3.00 22.88 31.73
N ARG A 161 -2.04 23.43 32.50
CA ARG A 161 -0.69 22.87 32.62
C ARG A 161 -0.66 21.51 33.30
N SER A 162 -1.57 21.27 34.25
CA SER A 162 -1.71 19.96 34.94
C SER A 162 -2.03 18.79 33.99
N ILE A 163 -2.49 19.09 32.78
CA ILE A 163 -2.79 18.13 31.72
C ILE A 163 -1.53 17.67 31.02
N PHE A 164 -0.72 18.64 30.63
CA PHE A 164 0.52 18.39 29.94
C PHE A 164 1.50 17.66 30.87
N SER A 165 1.57 18.05 32.15
CA SER A 165 2.42 17.35 33.13
C SER A 165 2.03 15.87 33.34
N ARG A 166 0.73 15.52 33.23
CA ARG A 166 0.26 14.12 33.29
C ARG A 166 0.62 13.29 32.05
N MET A 167 0.91 13.95 30.94
CA MET A 167 1.42 13.32 29.72
C MET A 167 2.96 13.26 29.70
N GLU A 168 3.63 14.24 30.35
CA GLU A 168 5.09 14.39 30.45
C GLU A 168 5.72 13.42 31.48
N ASP A 169 5.03 13.13 32.60
CA ASP A 169 5.47 12.10 33.59
C ASP A 169 5.42 10.65 33.07
N ARG A 170 5.13 10.46 31.77
CA ARG A 170 5.20 9.17 31.09
C ARG A 170 6.22 9.22 29.96
N ASP A 171 7.44 9.66 30.27
CA ASP A 171 8.61 9.32 29.49
C ASP A 171 8.77 7.79 29.44
N ILE A 172 8.27 7.20 28.34
CA ILE A 172 9.05 6.37 27.41
C ILE A 172 10.11 5.48 28.09
N GLY A 173 9.67 4.59 28.97
CA GLY A 173 10.49 3.53 29.56
C GLY A 173 9.82 2.17 29.37
N GLY A 174 9.77 1.64 28.14
CA GLY A 174 9.26 0.26 27.98
C GLY A 174 8.82 -0.22 26.60
N PHE A 175 8.78 0.63 25.57
CA PHE A 175 8.61 0.14 24.20
C PHE A 175 9.84 0.49 23.38
N LEU A 176 10.90 -0.28 23.64
CA LEU A 176 12.06 -0.35 22.76
C LEU A 176 11.55 -0.90 21.41
N PHE A 177 11.32 0.00 20.46
CA PHE A 177 11.15 -0.33 19.06
C PHE A 177 12.39 -1.12 18.61
N PRO A 178 12.27 -2.32 18.01
CA PRO A 178 13.28 -2.71 17.06
C PRO A 178 13.05 -1.83 15.84
N LEU A 179 13.78 -0.71 15.79
CA LEU A 179 14.11 -0.06 14.53
C LEU A 179 14.78 -1.13 13.67
N LEU A 180 14.05 -1.69 12.70
CA LEU A 180 14.70 -2.39 11.60
C LEU A 180 15.61 -1.36 10.90
N PRO A 181 16.89 -1.69 10.65
CA PRO A 181 17.79 -0.78 9.96
C PRO A 181 17.34 -0.61 8.50
N PRO A 182 17.71 0.49 7.85
CA PRO A 182 17.32 0.72 6.46
C PRO A 182 18.11 -0.20 5.52
N SER A 183 17.37 -0.72 4.52
CA SER A 183 17.76 -1.58 3.38
C SER A 183 18.27 -2.99 3.69
#